data_AF-A0A7V8VW09-F1
#
_entry.id   AF-A0A7V8VW09-F1
#
_cell.length_a   1.000
_cell.length_b   1.000
_cell.length_c   1.000
_cell.angle_alpha   90.00
_cell.angle_beta   90.00
_cell.angle_gamma   90.00
#
_symmetry.space_group_name_H-M   'P 1'
#
loop_
_entity.id
_entity.type
_entity.pdbx_description
1 polymer ?
#
loop_
_entity_poly.entity_id
_entity_poly.type
_entity_poly.pdbx_seq_one_letter_code
_entity_poly.pdbx_strand_id
1 'polypeptide(L)'
;QLAGISAPEARLVVIQPWDKGSIGPIEKAIMQSDLGLTPNNDGQVIRISIPTLTEERRKQFVKIVHGATEDSKVAVRNIRRDAVQQTKSLTSGKEISEDEERRANQDLDALSKKFVDEAEKIGKAKELEVLEV
;
A
#
# COMPACT_ATOMS: atom_id res chain seq x y z
N GLN A 1 17.80 3.90 7.37
CA GLN A 1 17.08 2.88 8.15
C GLN A 1 17.84 2.68 9.46
N LEU A 2 17.18 2.69 10.62
CA LEU A 2 17.82 2.79 11.96
C LEU A 2 17.64 1.53 12.85
N ALA A 3 16.78 0.59 12.44
CA ALA A 3 16.48 -0.61 13.20
C ALA A 3 16.04 -1.76 12.27
N GLY A 4 16.20 -3.00 12.73
CA GLY A 4 15.47 -4.16 12.22
C GLY A 4 14.08 -4.23 12.86
N ILE A 5 13.07 -4.66 12.10
CA ILE A 5 11.70 -4.81 12.58
C ILE A 5 11.26 -6.25 12.35
N SER A 6 10.70 -6.88 13.38
CA SER A 6 10.14 -8.23 13.32
C SER A 6 8.80 -8.29 14.05
N ALA A 7 7.94 -9.21 13.65
CA ALA A 7 6.67 -9.50 14.30
C ALA A 7 6.64 -10.99 14.70
N PRO A 8 7.29 -11.37 15.82
CA PRO A 8 7.37 -12.77 16.25
C PRO A 8 5.99 -13.37 16.57
N GLU A 9 5.03 -12.52 16.94
CA GLU A 9 3.66 -12.90 17.23
C GLU A 9 2.69 -11.86 16.64
N ALA A 10 1.43 -12.25 16.39
CA ALA A 10 0.44 -11.39 15.75
C ALA A 10 0.17 -10.06 16.51
N ARG A 11 0.46 -10.03 17.82
CA ARG A 11 0.21 -8.87 18.70
C ARG A 11 1.48 -8.24 19.24
N LEU A 12 2.65 -8.64 18.77
CA LEU A 12 3.92 -8.13 19.25
C LEU A 12 4.83 -7.76 18.08
N VAL A 13 5.18 -6.49 18.00
CA VAL A 13 6.23 -6.00 17.10
C VAL A 13 7.48 -5.73 17.92
N VAL A 14 8.62 -6.22 17.44
CA VAL A 14 9.94 -6.01 18.04
C VAL A 14 10.77 -5.20 17.07
N ILE A 15 11.24 -4.06 17.54
CA ILE A 15 12.14 -3.15 16.85
C ILE A 15 13.50 -3.26 17.52
N GLN A 16 14.52 -3.64 16.76
CA GLN A 16 15.90 -3.78 17.22
C GLN A 16 16.78 -2.72 16.56
N PRO A 17 17.08 -1.61 17.27
CA PRO A 17 17.96 -0.56 16.75
C PRO A 17 19.37 -1.06 16.51
N TRP A 18 19.99 -0.59 15.43
CA TRP A 18 21.39 -0.89 15.14
C TRP A 18 22.35 -0.16 16.10
N ASP A 19 21.92 1.01 16.58
CA ASP A 19 22.60 1.82 17.59
C ASP A 19 21.67 2.09 18.78
N LYS A 20 22.17 1.82 19.99
CA LYS A 20 21.46 2.05 21.25
C LYS A 20 21.14 3.53 21.48
N GLY A 21 21.96 4.45 20.95
CA GLY A 21 21.69 5.90 21.01
C GLY A 21 20.40 6.30 20.28
N SER A 22 19.94 5.47 19.34
CA SER A 22 18.73 5.73 18.55
C SER A 22 17.43 5.26 19.25
N ILE A 23 17.52 4.56 20.38
CA ILE A 23 16.36 4.03 21.11
C ILE A 23 15.40 5.16 21.52
N GLY A 24 15.90 6.20 22.20
CA GLY A 24 15.07 7.32 22.66
C GLY A 24 14.36 8.09 21.54
N PRO A 25 15.07 8.46 20.44
CA PRO A 25 14.43 9.06 19.27
C PRO A 25 13.35 8.18 18.63
N ILE A 26 13.59 6.87 18.51
CA ILE A 26 12.61 5.92 17.95
C ILE A 26 11.37 5.82 18.85
N GLU A 27 11.56 5.71 20.17
CA GLU A 27 10.46 5.65 21.15
C GLU A 27 9.56 6.88 21.06
N LYS A 28 10.17 8.08 21.01
CA LYS A 28 9.45 9.35 20.89
C LYS A 28 8.68 9.44 19.58
N ALA A 29 9.26 9.01 18.47
CA ALA A 29 8.59 9.02 17.16
C ALA A 29 7.37 8.07 17.13
N ILE A 30 7.47 6.90 17.77
CA ILE A 30 6.35 5.96 17.89
C ILE A 30 5.21 6.58 18.71
N MET A 31 5.52 7.20 19.85
CA MET A 31 4.51 7.85 20.69
C MET A 31 3.85 9.07 20.04
N GLN A 32 4.58 9.80 19.19
CA GLN A 32 4.06 10.94 18.42
C GLN A 32 3.27 10.52 17.19
N SER A 33 3.30 9.24 16.80
CA SER A 33 2.56 8.75 15.65
C SER A 33 1.06 8.61 15.95
N ASP A 34 0.23 8.72 14.92
CA ASP A 34 -1.22 8.56 15.02
C ASP A 34 -1.68 7.10 15.26
N LEU A 35 -0.72 6.20 15.53
CA LEU A 35 -0.96 4.78 15.79
C LEU A 35 -1.49 4.54 17.21
N GLY A 36 -1.25 5.47 18.15
CA GLY A 36 -1.68 5.33 19.55
C GLY A 36 -1.04 4.14 20.27
N LEU A 37 0.19 3.79 19.89
CA LEU A 37 0.93 2.64 20.43
C LEU A 37 1.87 3.10 21.54
N THR A 38 1.93 2.32 22.62
CA THR A 38 2.87 2.56 23.73
C THR A 38 4.07 1.61 23.58
N PRO A 39 5.26 2.10 23.23
CA PRO A 39 6.46 1.28 23.18
C PRO A 39 6.92 0.88 24.60
N ASN A 40 7.40 -0.36 24.73
CA ASN A 40 8.08 -0.88 25.91
C ASN A 40 9.55 -1.09 25.56
N ASN A 41 10.43 -0.40 26.27
CA ASN A 41 11.85 -0.36 25.99
C ASN A 41 12.61 -1.15 27.05
N ASP A 42 13.39 -2.16 26.64
CA ASP A 42 14.22 -2.97 27.55
C ASP A 42 15.71 -2.59 27.55
N GLY A 43 16.06 -1.50 26.86
CA GLY A 43 17.42 -1.00 26.73
C GLY A 43 18.23 -1.60 25.56
N GLN A 44 17.68 -2.61 24.85
CA GLN A 44 18.28 -3.14 23.61
C GLN A 44 17.28 -3.24 22.46
N VAL A 45 16.03 -3.55 22.76
CA VAL A 45 14.92 -3.65 21.81
C VAL A 45 13.72 -2.86 22.31
N ILE A 46 12.93 -2.39 21.37
CA ILE A 46 11.64 -1.73 21.61
C ILE A 46 10.54 -2.71 21.23
N ARG A 47 9.73 -3.10 22.20
CA ARG A 47 8.56 -3.96 22.04
C ARG A 47 7.31 -3.11 21.94
N ILE A 48 6.45 -3.40 20.97
CA ILE A 48 5.15 -2.75 20.82
C ILE A 48 4.09 -3.83 20.90
N SER A 49 3.30 -3.79 21.98
CA SER A 49 2.12 -4.62 22.12
C SER A 49 0.99 -3.99 21.31
N ILE A 50 0.49 -4.71 20.30
CA ILE A 50 -0.64 -4.25 19.49
C ILE A 50 -1.93 -4.59 20.26
N PRO A 51 -2.68 -3.58 20.72
CA PRO A 51 -3.96 -3.82 21.38
C PRO A 51 -4.96 -4.39 20.36
N THR A 52 -5.95 -5.11 20.86
CA THR A 52 -7.08 -5.54 20.01
C THR A 52 -7.75 -4.32 19.41
N LEU A 53 -7.90 -4.31 18.09
CA LEU A 53 -8.57 -3.21 17.40
C LEU A 53 -10.04 -3.17 17.82
N THR A 54 -10.49 -2.00 18.28
CA THR A 54 -11.91 -1.72 18.47
C THR A 54 -12.62 -1.74 17.12
N GLU A 55 -13.93 -2.00 17.10
CA GLU A 55 -14.72 -1.97 15.87
C GLU A 55 -14.62 -0.61 15.16
N GLU A 56 -14.56 0.48 15.93
CA GLU A 56 -14.37 1.84 15.40
C GLU A 56 -13.02 2.02 14.68
N ARG A 57 -11.92 1.51 15.26
CA ARG A 57 -10.61 1.54 14.58
C ARG A 57 -10.58 0.65 13.34
N ARG A 58 -11.21 -0.52 13.37
CA ARG A 58 -11.34 -1.39 12.18
C ARG A 58 -12.07 -0.67 11.06
N LYS A 59 -13.19 0.00 11.35
CA LYS A 59 -13.93 0.82 10.36
C LYS A 59 -13.07 1.96 9.78
N GLN A 60 -12.23 2.58 10.59
CA GLN A 60 -11.30 3.61 10.08
C GLN A 60 -10.24 3.02 9.14
N PHE A 61 -9.69 1.85 9.45
CA PHE A 61 -8.77 1.16 8.55
C PHE A 61 -9.43 0.71 7.24
N VAL A 62 -10.68 0.24 7.29
CA VAL A 62 -11.44 -0.08 6.06
C VAL A 62 -11.56 1.14 5.14
N LYS A 63 -11.81 2.33 5.69
CA LYS A 63 -11.83 3.58 4.89
C LYS A 63 -10.49 3.86 4.21
N ILE A 64 -9.38 3.60 4.91
CA ILE A 64 -8.03 3.76 4.34
C ILE A 64 -7.81 2.75 3.22
N VAL A 65 -8.23 1.48 3.40
CA VAL A 65 -8.14 0.44 2.37
C VAL A 65 -8.95 0.83 1.13
N HIS A 66 -10.16 1.34 1.29
CA HIS A 66 -10.99 1.81 0.17
C HIS A 66 -10.35 3.00 -0.54
N GLY A 67 -9.83 3.97 0.19
CA GLY A 67 -9.10 5.11 -0.38
C GLY A 67 -7.92 4.65 -1.23
N ALA A 68 -7.04 3.79 -0.68
CA ALA A 68 -5.88 3.26 -1.39
C ALA A 68 -6.27 2.43 -2.63
N THR A 69 -7.38 1.68 -2.55
CA THR A 69 -7.90 0.89 -3.67
C THR A 69 -8.37 1.80 -4.80
N GLU A 70 -9.11 2.86 -4.50
CA GLU A 70 -9.58 3.81 -5.51
C GLU A 70 -8.44 4.62 -6.12
N ASP A 71 -7.48 5.09 -5.31
CA ASP A 71 -6.28 5.78 -5.81
C ASP A 71 -5.49 4.90 -6.79
N SER A 72 -5.34 3.61 -6.47
CA SER A 72 -4.69 2.63 -7.36
C SER A 72 -5.45 2.49 -8.68
N LYS A 73 -6.79 2.38 -8.63
CA LYS A 73 -7.62 2.29 -9.84
C LYS A 73 -7.54 3.57 -10.68
N VAL A 74 -7.50 4.74 -10.06
CA VAL A 74 -7.31 6.02 -10.75
C VAL A 74 -5.94 6.08 -11.43
N ALA A 75 -4.87 5.67 -10.74
CA ALA A 75 -3.53 5.62 -11.30
C ALA A 75 -3.45 4.73 -12.55
N VAL A 76 -4.03 3.52 -12.48
CA VAL A 76 -4.10 2.59 -13.63
C VAL A 76 -4.83 3.24 -14.82
N ARG A 77 -5.96 3.92 -14.58
CA ARG A 77 -6.73 4.60 -15.65
C ARG A 77 -5.96 5.76 -16.27
N ASN A 78 -5.23 6.54 -15.46
CA ASN A 78 -4.41 7.64 -15.95
C ASN A 78 -3.27 7.13 -16.82
N ILE A 79 -2.54 6.11 -16.38
CA ILE A 79 -1.46 5.48 -17.17
C ILE A 79 -2.01 4.95 -18.49
N ARG A 80 -3.18 4.29 -18.49
CA ARG A 80 -3.82 3.83 -19.72
C ARG A 80 -4.11 5.00 -20.67
N ARG A 81 -4.67 6.09 -20.16
CA ARG A 81 -4.97 7.30 -20.96
C ARG A 81 -3.70 7.84 -21.62
N ASP A 82 -2.61 7.92 -20.87
CA ASP A 82 -1.33 8.42 -21.38
C ASP A 82 -0.74 7.49 -22.44
N ALA A 83 -0.81 6.17 -22.23
CA ALA A 83 -0.37 5.17 -23.20
C ALA A 83 -1.19 5.18 -24.50
N VAL A 84 -2.51 5.36 -24.41
CA VAL A 84 -3.39 5.51 -25.59
C VAL A 84 -3.00 6.78 -26.37
N GLN A 85 -2.75 7.89 -25.68
CA GLN A 85 -2.33 9.13 -26.32
C GLN A 85 -0.98 8.99 -27.02
N GLN A 86 -0.01 8.29 -26.40
CA GLN A 86 1.28 7.98 -27.01
C GLN A 86 1.12 7.12 -28.26
N THR A 87 0.30 6.07 -28.19
CA THR A 87 0.04 5.17 -29.35
C THR A 87 -0.51 5.97 -30.53
N LYS A 88 -1.48 6.86 -30.28
CA LYS A 88 -2.03 7.75 -31.31
C LYS A 88 -1.00 8.71 -31.92
N SER A 89 -0.08 9.21 -31.10
CA SER A 89 1.04 10.04 -31.57
C SER A 89 1.99 9.24 -32.48
N LEU A 90 2.30 7.99 -32.14
CA LEU A 90 3.13 7.11 -32.97
C LEU A 90 2.50 6.82 -34.34
N THR A 91 1.18 6.57 -34.40
CA THR A 91 0.47 6.39 -35.67
C THR A 91 0.50 7.67 -36.51
N SER A 92 0.28 8.82 -35.88
CA SER A 92 0.32 10.13 -36.56
C SER A 92 1.72 10.43 -37.11
N GLY A 93 2.77 9.99 -36.41
CA GLY A 93 4.17 10.04 -36.84
C GLY A 93 4.55 9.00 -37.89
N LYS A 94 3.63 8.10 -38.26
CA LYS A 94 3.85 6.93 -39.14
C LYS A 94 4.92 5.96 -38.62
N GLU A 95 5.13 5.92 -37.31
CA GLU A 95 6.03 4.95 -36.66
C GLU A 95 5.36 3.58 -36.51
N ILE A 96 4.02 3.56 -36.43
CA ILE A 96 3.19 2.36 -36.42
C ILE A 96 2.01 2.51 -37.38
N SER A 97 1.42 1.39 -37.79
CA SER A 97 0.20 1.32 -38.60
C SER A 97 -1.09 1.45 -37.77
N GLU A 98 -2.22 1.77 -38.41
CA GLU A 98 -3.54 1.81 -37.75
C GLU A 98 -3.95 0.45 -37.17
N ASP A 99 -3.54 -0.65 -37.81
CA ASP A 99 -3.79 -2.02 -37.33
C ASP A 99 -2.95 -2.36 -36.09
N GLU A 100 -1.75 -1.81 -35.98
CA GLU A 100 -0.92 -1.92 -34.77
C GLU A 100 -1.48 -1.06 -33.64
N GLU A 101 -1.94 0.17 -33.91
CA GLU A 101 -2.62 1.00 -32.92
C GLU A 101 -3.87 0.31 -32.37
N ARG A 102 -4.70 -0.28 -33.23
CA ARG A 102 -5.90 -0.99 -32.80
C ARG A 102 -5.55 -2.16 -31.88
N ARG A 103 -4.50 -2.93 -32.20
CA ARG A 103 -4.04 -4.05 -31.37
C ARG A 103 -3.48 -3.56 -30.04
N ALA A 104 -2.63 -2.54 -30.05
CA ALA A 104 -2.08 -1.94 -28.83
C ALA A 104 -3.19 -1.42 -27.90
N ASN A 105 -4.22 -0.77 -28.45
CA ASN A 105 -5.36 -0.32 -27.65
C ASN A 105 -6.15 -1.47 -27.01
N GLN A 106 -6.35 -2.58 -27.73
CA GLN A 106 -7.00 -3.78 -27.17
C GLN A 106 -6.18 -4.38 -26.02
N ASP A 107 -4.86 -4.47 -26.17
CA ASP A 107 -3.95 -4.97 -25.14
C ASP A 107 -3.90 -4.04 -23.92
N LEU A 108 -3.86 -2.73 -24.14
CA LEU A 108 -3.92 -1.72 -23.08
C LEU A 108 -5.23 -1.81 -22.28
N ASP A 109 -6.37 -2.01 -22.95
CA ASP A 109 -7.67 -2.17 -22.30
C ASP A 109 -7.73 -3.46 -21.48
N ALA A 110 -7.24 -4.58 -22.03
CA ALA A 110 -7.18 -5.86 -21.32
C ALA A 110 -6.27 -5.77 -20.09
N LEU A 111 -5.10 -5.15 -20.23
CA LEU A 111 -4.13 -4.97 -19.13
C LEU A 111 -4.67 -4.04 -18.05
N SER A 112 -5.27 -2.91 -18.44
CA SER A 112 -5.90 -1.99 -17.50
C SER A 112 -7.03 -2.66 -16.72
N LYS A 113 -7.88 -3.44 -17.40
CA LYS A 113 -8.96 -4.19 -16.74
C LYS A 113 -8.39 -5.17 -15.72
N LYS A 114 -7.39 -5.97 -16.12
CA LYS A 114 -6.73 -6.94 -15.23
C LYS A 114 -6.24 -6.29 -13.93
N PHE A 115 -5.54 -5.17 -14.01
CA PHE A 115 -4.98 -4.52 -12.81
C PHE A 115 -6.04 -3.79 -11.98
N VAL A 116 -7.12 -3.29 -12.59
CA VAL A 116 -8.27 -2.77 -11.84
C VAL A 116 -8.94 -3.89 -11.05
N ASP A 117 -9.17 -5.05 -11.67
CA ASP A 117 -9.78 -6.22 -11.02
C ASP A 117 -8.87 -6.76 -9.90
N GLU A 118 -7.56 -6.76 -10.11
CA GLU A 118 -6.57 -7.16 -9.10
C GLU A 118 -6.54 -6.21 -7.90
N ALA A 119 -6.55 -4.90 -8.14
CA ALA A 119 -6.65 -3.91 -7.07
C ALA A 119 -7.92 -4.09 -6.24
N GLU A 120 -9.06 -4.34 -6.90
CA GLU A 120 -10.32 -4.59 -6.21
C GLU A 120 -10.30 -5.91 -5.40
N LYS A 121 -9.69 -6.96 -5.94
CA LYS A 121 -9.50 -8.23 -5.23
C LYS A 121 -8.65 -8.05 -3.97
N ILE A 122 -7.51 -7.36 -4.08
CA ILE A 122 -6.63 -7.09 -2.94
C ILE A 122 -7.33 -6.21 -1.90
N GLY A 123 -8.01 -5.16 -2.34
CA GLY A 123 -8.78 -4.27 -1.47
C GLY A 123 -9.85 -5.01 -0.66
N LYS A 124 -10.65 -5.85 -1.32
CA LYS A 124 -11.68 -6.68 -0.66
C LYS A 124 -11.07 -7.70 0.31
N ALA A 125 -10.00 -8.37 -0.08
CA ALA A 125 -9.31 -9.31 0.80
C ALA A 125 -8.78 -8.61 2.06
N LYS A 126 -8.21 -7.41 1.90
CA LYS A 126 -7.69 -6.64 3.03
C LYS A 126 -8.80 -6.08 3.92
N GLU A 127 -9.92 -5.68 3.34
CA GLU A 127 -11.12 -5.28 4.09
C GLU A 127 -11.63 -6.42 4.97
N LEU A 128 -11.76 -7.64 4.42
CA LEU A 128 -12.17 -8.81 5.18
C LEU A 128 -11.18 -9.13 6.31
N GLU A 129 -9.87 -9.12 6.03
CA GLU A 129 -8.83 -9.33 7.04
C GLU A 129 -8.92 -8.31 8.20
N VAL A 130 -9.22 -7.04 7.88
CA VAL A 130 -9.37 -5.98 8.89
C VAL A 130 -10.64 -6.16 9.72
N LEU A 131 -11.67 -6.82 9.18
CA LEU A 131 -12.94 -7.09 9.87
C LEU A 131 -12.93 -8.42 10.64
N GLU A 132 -12.16 -9.41 10.20
CA GLU A 132 -12.01 -10.70 10.88
C GLU A 132 -11.23 -10.58 12.22
N VAL A 133 -11.58 -11.46 13.17
CA VAL A 133 -11.02 -11.56 14.53
C VAL A 133 -10.26 -12.85 14.68
#